data_AF-A0A447I952-F1
#
_entry.id   AF-A0A447I952-F1
#
_cell.length_a   1.000
_cell.length_b   1.000
_cell.length_c   1.000
_cell.angle_alpha   90.00
_cell.angle_beta   90.00
_cell.angle_gamma   90.00
#
_symmetry.space_group_name_H-M   'P 1'
#
loop_
_entity.id
_entity.type
_entity.pdbx_description
1 polymer ?
#
loop_
_entity_poly.entity_id
_entity_poly.type
_entity_poly.pdbx_seq_one_letter_code
_entity_poly.pdbx_strand_id
1 'polypeptide(L)'
;MLRTARTARKADAEREATRLPIDTILVGDCIDHMNALPAGSVDLIFADPPYNLQLAEGLTRPDQSKVDAVDDDWDKFDSFAHYDAFTRGWLRAARRVLKPDGAIWVIGSYHNIFRVGTALQDLDYWMLNDVIWRKANPMPNFRGTRFTNAHETLIWAAKSQKSRVTFNYEAMKLANDDTQMRSDWLFPICTGAERLKNEDDGKVHPTQKPEALLFRILNATTKPGDIVLDPFFGTGTTGAVARKLGRHFIGIEREPAYIEAARTRIATIRPGVFEALQSVTPKRKEVRIPFGSLVEQGLIEPGAQLFDLTKRYSAMVRADGSLVSGPHQGSIHKVGALVQGAEACNGWTFWHHDFLGVAEPIDTLRASVRQKLDLLSA
;
A
#
# COMPACT_ATOMS: atom_id res chain seq x y z
N MET A 1 15.25 -28.46 39.21
CA MET A 1 14.04 -28.52 38.37
C MET A 1 12.99 -27.42 38.66
N LEU A 2 12.89 -26.84 39.87
CA LEU A 2 11.91 -25.76 40.14
C LEU A 2 12.26 -24.38 39.53
N ARG A 3 13.54 -24.02 39.40
CA ARG A 3 13.95 -22.71 38.81
C ARG A 3 13.65 -22.60 37.33
N THR A 4 13.82 -23.68 36.57
CA THR A 4 13.57 -23.76 35.12
C THR A 4 12.09 -23.70 34.76
N ALA A 5 11.21 -24.26 35.59
CA ALA A 5 9.76 -24.17 35.40
C ALA A 5 9.19 -22.76 35.63
N ARG A 6 9.80 -21.99 36.55
CA ARG A 6 9.40 -20.61 36.87
C ARG A 6 9.86 -19.60 35.82
N THR A 7 11.04 -19.80 35.22
CA THR A 7 11.49 -19.00 34.06
C THR A 7 10.74 -19.34 32.78
N ALA A 8 10.39 -20.62 32.55
CA ALA A 8 9.55 -21.01 31.42
C ALA A 8 8.14 -20.38 31.51
N ARG A 9 7.47 -20.44 32.67
CA ARG A 9 6.17 -19.78 32.88
C ARG A 9 6.22 -18.26 32.71
N LYS A 10 7.34 -17.62 33.07
CA LYS A 10 7.51 -16.17 32.89
C LYS A 10 7.74 -15.82 31.42
N ALA A 11 8.51 -16.61 30.69
CA ALA A 11 8.73 -16.45 29.25
C ALA A 11 7.46 -16.76 28.44
N ASP A 12 6.64 -17.73 28.86
CA ASP A 12 5.36 -18.02 28.24
C ASP A 12 4.33 -16.92 28.54
N ALA A 13 4.29 -16.36 29.76
CA ALA A 13 3.46 -15.20 30.07
C ALA A 13 3.91 -13.92 29.33
N GLU A 14 5.22 -13.72 29.14
CA GLU A 14 5.78 -12.63 28.32
C GLU A 14 5.49 -12.83 26.82
N ARG A 15 5.49 -14.09 26.33
CA ARG A 15 5.07 -14.47 24.97
C ARG A 15 3.57 -14.33 24.73
N GLU A 16 2.76 -14.64 25.73
CA GLU A 16 1.30 -14.49 25.70
C GLU A 16 0.90 -13.01 25.74
N ALA A 17 1.61 -12.19 26.54
CA ALA A 17 1.47 -10.74 26.58
C ALA A 17 1.96 -10.01 25.30
N THR A 18 2.74 -10.67 24.44
CA THR A 18 3.23 -10.11 23.15
C THR A 18 2.46 -10.62 21.94
N ARG A 19 1.43 -11.44 22.11
CA ARG A 19 0.66 -11.97 20.98
C ARG A 19 -0.28 -10.89 20.44
N LEU A 20 -0.06 -10.50 19.18
CA LEU A 20 -0.93 -9.55 18.50
C LEU A 20 -2.33 -10.15 18.31
N PRO A 21 -3.41 -9.37 18.49
CA PRO A 21 -4.78 -9.83 18.32
C PRO A 21 -5.15 -9.87 16.82
N ILE A 22 -4.43 -10.70 16.06
CA ILE A 22 -4.56 -10.85 14.61
C ILE A 22 -5.92 -11.45 14.24
N ASP A 23 -6.53 -10.90 13.19
CA ASP A 23 -7.85 -11.26 12.64
C ASP A 23 -8.98 -11.13 13.66
N THR A 24 -8.85 -10.12 14.54
CA THR A 24 -9.84 -9.81 15.58
C THR A 24 -10.40 -8.39 15.45
N ILE A 25 -11.55 -8.21 16.11
CA ILE A 25 -12.18 -6.91 16.33
C ILE A 25 -12.05 -6.59 17.82
N LEU A 26 -11.33 -5.52 18.14
CA LEU A 26 -11.19 -4.97 19.47
C LEU A 26 -12.34 -4.00 19.74
N VAL A 27 -13.06 -4.21 20.85
CA VAL A 27 -14.26 -3.44 21.18
C VAL A 27 -13.89 -2.29 22.11
N GLY A 28 -14.07 -1.04 21.67
CA GLY A 28 -13.85 0.15 22.49
C GLY A 28 -13.18 1.31 21.74
N ASP A 29 -12.60 2.23 22.52
CA ASP A 29 -11.93 3.42 21.98
C ASP A 29 -10.63 3.06 21.23
N CYS A 30 -10.44 3.70 20.07
CA CYS A 30 -9.32 3.38 19.20
C CYS A 30 -7.97 3.86 19.73
N ILE A 31 -7.93 4.97 20.47
CA ILE A 31 -6.70 5.49 21.08
C ILE A 31 -6.24 4.54 22.18
N ASP A 32 -7.15 4.09 23.05
CA ASP A 32 -6.84 3.17 24.15
C ASP A 32 -6.32 1.83 23.63
N HIS A 33 -7.04 1.21 22.68
CA HIS A 33 -6.62 -0.06 22.08
C HIS A 33 -5.31 0.07 21.31
N MET A 34 -5.13 1.13 20.51
CA MET A 34 -3.86 1.36 19.84
C MET A 34 -2.72 1.60 20.84
N ASN A 35 -2.95 2.22 21.99
CA ASN A 35 -1.93 2.40 23.04
C ASN A 35 -1.56 1.09 23.75
N ALA A 36 -2.50 0.14 23.85
CA ALA A 36 -2.26 -1.18 24.41
C ALA A 36 -1.47 -2.12 23.46
N LEU A 37 -1.54 -1.91 22.14
CA LEU A 37 -0.79 -2.72 21.18
C LEU A 37 0.74 -2.54 21.32
N PRO A 38 1.58 -3.52 20.93
CA PRO A 38 3.02 -3.32 20.80
C PRO A 38 3.36 -2.24 19.76
N ALA A 39 4.39 -1.44 20.01
CA ALA A 39 4.88 -0.46 19.03
C ALA A 39 5.49 -1.16 17.80
N GLY A 40 5.36 -0.57 16.61
CA GLY A 40 5.91 -1.14 15.39
C GLY A 40 5.38 -2.54 15.05
N SER A 41 4.11 -2.81 15.31
CA SER A 41 3.46 -4.11 15.16
C SER A 41 2.69 -4.30 13.86
N VAL A 42 2.25 -3.22 13.20
CA VAL A 42 1.37 -3.29 12.02
C VAL A 42 2.04 -2.72 10.76
N ASP A 43 1.73 -3.29 9.59
CA ASP A 43 2.35 -2.93 8.31
C ASP A 43 1.67 -1.75 7.63
N LEU A 44 0.34 -1.72 7.69
CA LEU A 44 -0.48 -0.66 7.13
C LEU A 44 -1.57 -0.23 8.12
N ILE A 45 -1.92 1.05 8.10
CA ILE A 45 -3.13 1.57 8.75
C ILE A 45 -4.05 2.13 7.68
N PHE A 46 -5.33 1.76 7.71
CA PHE A 46 -6.38 2.46 6.97
C PHE A 46 -7.33 3.11 7.97
N ALA A 47 -7.58 4.41 7.86
CA ALA A 47 -8.44 5.14 8.77
C ALA A 47 -9.52 5.91 8.00
N ASP A 48 -10.78 5.64 8.36
CA ASP A 48 -11.98 6.37 7.93
C ASP A 48 -12.59 7.07 9.17
N PRO A 49 -11.95 8.15 9.68
CA PRO A 49 -12.40 8.81 10.90
C PRO A 49 -13.75 9.49 10.67
N PRO A 50 -14.48 9.85 11.75
CA PRO A 50 -15.61 10.78 11.66
C PRO A 50 -15.25 12.05 10.89
N TYR A 51 -16.15 12.54 10.03
CA TYR A 51 -15.91 13.67 9.13
C TYR A 51 -16.31 15.02 9.73
N ASN A 52 -17.05 15.03 10.83
CA ASN A 52 -17.60 16.24 11.45
C ASN A 52 -18.39 17.06 10.41
N LEU A 53 -19.45 16.48 9.85
CA LEU A 53 -20.20 17.06 8.72
C LEU A 53 -20.98 18.33 9.08
N GLN A 54 -21.03 18.73 10.36
CA GLN A 54 -21.65 19.96 10.86
C GLN A 54 -23.06 20.20 10.26
N LEU A 55 -23.86 19.15 10.15
CA LEU A 55 -25.20 19.23 9.57
C LEU A 55 -26.16 19.92 10.55
N ALA A 56 -26.61 21.13 10.19
CA ALA A 56 -27.49 21.96 11.03
C ALA A 56 -28.98 21.58 10.93
N GLU A 57 -29.42 21.01 9.81
CA GLU A 57 -30.84 20.72 9.53
C GLU A 57 -31.01 19.48 8.63
N GLY A 58 -32.20 18.85 8.70
CA GLY A 58 -32.58 17.76 7.80
C GLY A 58 -32.68 18.20 6.33
N LEU A 59 -32.33 17.31 5.42
CA LEU A 59 -32.37 17.55 3.97
C LEU A 59 -33.55 16.81 3.33
N THR A 60 -34.25 17.47 2.40
CA THR A 60 -35.31 16.87 1.59
C THR A 60 -34.93 16.83 0.11
N ARG A 61 -35.42 15.81 -0.59
CA ARG A 61 -35.35 15.68 -2.05
C ARG A 61 -36.44 16.52 -2.73
N PRO A 62 -36.36 16.74 -4.06
CA PRO A 62 -37.41 17.46 -4.80
C PRO A 62 -38.81 16.85 -4.66
N ASP A 63 -38.90 15.53 -4.48
CA ASP A 63 -40.14 14.78 -4.23
C ASP A 63 -40.62 14.84 -2.77
N GLN A 64 -40.02 15.71 -1.95
CA GLN A 64 -40.30 15.90 -0.52
C GLN A 64 -39.92 14.73 0.39
N SER A 65 -39.33 13.66 -0.14
CA SER A 65 -38.79 12.58 0.71
C SER A 65 -37.56 13.08 1.50
N LYS A 66 -37.42 12.62 2.75
CA LYS A 66 -36.28 12.96 3.60
C LYS A 66 -35.03 12.20 3.16
N VAL A 67 -33.89 12.89 3.18
CA VAL A 67 -32.57 12.28 3.02
C VAL A 67 -32.12 11.77 4.37
N ASP A 68 -31.87 10.47 4.43
CA ASP A 68 -31.17 9.79 5.52
C ASP A 68 -29.69 10.25 5.53
N ALA A 69 -29.42 11.27 6.35
CA ALA A 69 -28.12 11.92 6.50
C ALA A 69 -27.30 11.25 7.62
N VAL A 70 -26.02 11.60 7.72
CA VAL A 70 -25.16 11.12 8.82
C VAL A 70 -25.35 12.08 10.00
N ASP A 71 -26.18 11.72 10.96
CA ASP A 71 -26.48 12.53 12.17
C ASP A 71 -26.20 11.77 13.49
N ASP A 72 -25.49 10.65 13.39
CA ASP A 72 -25.04 9.85 14.53
C ASP A 72 -24.12 10.65 15.48
N ASP A 73 -24.15 10.29 16.77
CA ASP A 73 -23.41 11.01 17.82
C ASP A 73 -21.88 10.91 17.68
N TRP A 74 -21.36 9.88 16.99
CA TRP A 74 -19.93 9.76 16.72
C TRP A 74 -19.38 10.83 15.78
N ASP A 75 -20.22 11.50 14.98
CA ASP A 75 -19.80 12.55 14.03
C ASP A 75 -19.97 13.97 14.58
N LYS A 76 -20.40 14.12 15.84
CA LYS A 76 -20.68 15.43 16.46
C LYS A 76 -19.49 15.90 17.30
N PHE A 77 -18.96 17.08 16.96
CA PHE A 77 -17.87 17.73 17.68
C PHE A 77 -18.25 19.16 18.05
N ASP A 78 -17.94 19.57 19.29
CA ASP A 78 -18.30 20.90 19.81
C ASP A 78 -17.57 22.05 19.10
N SER A 79 -16.39 21.76 18.54
CA SER A 79 -15.57 22.75 17.84
C SER A 79 -14.51 22.08 16.97
N PHE A 80 -13.93 22.86 16.05
CA PHE A 80 -12.75 22.41 15.33
C PHE A 80 -11.56 22.10 16.25
N ALA A 81 -11.40 22.82 17.36
CA ALA A 81 -10.32 22.55 18.32
C ALA A 81 -10.51 21.18 19.00
N HIS A 82 -11.75 20.81 19.32
CA HIS A 82 -12.08 19.47 19.81
C HIS A 82 -11.75 18.41 18.74
N TYR A 83 -12.18 18.60 17.49
CA TYR A 83 -11.85 17.68 16.39
C TYR A 83 -10.33 17.52 16.16
N ASP A 84 -9.57 18.61 16.28
CA ASP A 84 -8.11 18.61 16.13
C ASP A 84 -7.41 17.85 17.24
N ALA A 85 -7.85 18.03 18.49
CA ALA A 85 -7.32 17.31 19.64
C ALA A 85 -7.56 15.79 19.47
N PHE A 86 -8.78 15.42 19.06
CA PHE A 86 -9.12 14.03 18.72
C PHE A 86 -8.22 13.50 17.60
N THR A 87 -8.08 14.26 16.50
CA THR A 87 -7.31 13.85 15.33
C THR A 87 -5.83 13.64 15.65
N ARG A 88 -5.21 14.55 16.40
CA ARG A 88 -3.82 14.40 16.85
C ARG A 88 -3.65 13.25 17.83
N GLY A 89 -4.67 12.97 18.66
CA GLY A 89 -4.67 11.86 19.62
C GLY A 89 -4.55 10.51 18.92
N TRP A 90 -5.47 10.20 18.01
CA TRP A 90 -5.47 8.91 17.32
C TRP A 90 -4.33 8.78 16.31
N LEU A 91 -3.94 9.86 15.61
CA LEU A 91 -2.77 9.81 14.71
C LEU A 91 -1.47 9.53 15.45
N ARG A 92 -1.29 10.06 16.67
CA ARG A 92 -0.10 9.77 17.50
C ARG A 92 -0.07 8.30 17.92
N ALA A 93 -1.21 7.74 18.32
CA ALA A 93 -1.32 6.32 18.67
C ALA A 93 -1.06 5.42 17.45
N ALA A 94 -1.66 5.75 16.29
CA ALA A 94 -1.43 5.09 15.01
C ALA A 94 0.05 5.09 14.61
N ARG A 95 0.74 6.23 14.74
CA ARG A 95 2.17 6.36 14.42
C ARG A 95 3.04 5.41 15.24
N ARG A 96 2.71 5.24 16.52
CA ARG A 96 3.46 4.37 17.45
C ARG A 96 3.39 2.91 17.03
N VAL A 97 2.20 2.43 16.67
CA VAL A 97 1.97 1.02 16.30
C VAL A 97 2.43 0.68 14.89
N LEU A 98 2.52 1.65 13.98
CA LEU A 98 3.00 1.42 12.62
C LEU A 98 4.49 0.99 12.59
N LYS A 99 4.85 -0.02 11.80
CA LYS A 99 6.25 -0.45 11.58
C LYS A 99 7.10 0.67 10.97
N PRO A 100 8.45 0.63 11.10
CA PRO A 100 9.34 1.65 10.53
C PRO A 100 9.13 1.91 9.04
N ASP A 101 8.87 0.86 8.26
CA ASP A 101 8.61 0.91 6.82
C ASP A 101 7.12 0.85 6.47
N GLY A 102 6.23 1.01 7.46
CA GLY A 102 4.79 1.02 7.26
C GLY A 102 4.26 2.35 6.71
N ALA A 103 3.01 2.32 6.27
CA ALA A 103 2.29 3.49 5.77
C ALA A 103 0.87 3.60 6.35
N ILE A 104 0.30 4.79 6.27
CA ILE A 104 -1.08 5.07 6.63
C ILE A 104 -1.84 5.60 5.41
N TRP A 105 -3.09 5.17 5.29
CA TRP A 105 -4.11 5.75 4.45
C TRP A 105 -5.17 6.40 5.33
N VAL A 106 -5.51 7.65 5.07
CA VAL A 106 -6.64 8.33 5.73
C VAL A 106 -7.56 8.89 4.67
N ILE A 107 -8.87 8.65 4.80
CA ILE A 107 -9.88 9.20 3.90
C ILE A 107 -10.67 10.32 4.58
N GLY A 108 -11.12 11.29 3.79
CA GLY A 108 -11.96 12.38 4.25
C GLY A 108 -12.63 13.12 3.10
N SER A 109 -13.50 14.04 3.49
CA SER A 109 -14.08 15.04 2.59
C SER A 109 -13.50 16.42 2.89
N TYR A 110 -13.93 17.45 2.16
CA TYR A 110 -13.47 18.82 2.41
C TYR A 110 -13.74 19.32 3.84
N HIS A 111 -14.67 18.71 4.58
CA HIS A 111 -14.99 19.08 5.97
C HIS A 111 -13.82 18.81 6.93
N ASN A 112 -13.05 17.75 6.71
CA ASN A 112 -12.01 17.30 7.65
C ASN A 112 -10.63 17.09 7.03
N ILE A 113 -10.53 16.72 5.74
CA ILE A 113 -9.28 16.16 5.20
C ILE A 113 -8.10 17.12 5.26
N PHE A 114 -8.34 18.44 5.18
CA PHE A 114 -7.30 19.44 5.33
C PHE A 114 -6.73 19.48 6.75
N ARG A 115 -7.59 19.36 7.77
CA ARG A 115 -7.18 19.32 9.18
C ARG A 115 -6.40 18.04 9.48
N VAL A 116 -6.87 16.92 8.96
CA VAL A 116 -6.19 15.61 9.03
C VAL A 116 -4.83 15.66 8.34
N GLY A 117 -4.76 16.24 7.13
CA GLY A 117 -3.51 16.39 6.38
C GLY A 117 -2.47 17.24 7.13
N THR A 118 -2.88 18.37 7.71
CA THR A 118 -2.02 19.18 8.57
C THR A 118 -1.51 18.37 9.78
N ALA A 119 -2.40 17.67 10.47
CA ALA A 119 -2.02 16.87 11.65
C ALA A 119 -1.04 15.73 11.30
N LEU A 120 -1.19 15.09 10.13
CA LEU A 120 -0.25 14.08 9.63
C LEU A 120 1.15 14.68 9.46
N GLN A 121 1.27 15.82 8.77
CA GLN A 121 2.56 16.47 8.53
C GLN A 121 3.20 16.97 9.83
N ASP A 122 2.42 17.59 10.72
CA ASP A 122 2.88 18.04 12.04
C ASP A 122 3.39 16.90 12.93
N LEU A 123 2.93 15.66 12.68
CA LEU A 123 3.36 14.45 13.37
C LEU A 123 4.46 13.69 12.62
N ASP A 124 5.17 14.37 11.70
CA ASP A 124 6.30 13.83 10.92
C ASP A 124 5.96 12.60 10.06
N TYR A 125 4.71 12.45 9.63
CA TYR A 125 4.40 11.57 8.51
C TYR A 125 4.91 12.19 7.21
N TRP A 126 5.35 11.35 6.28
CA TRP A 126 5.80 11.81 4.98
C TRP A 126 4.74 11.54 3.92
N MET A 127 4.15 12.62 3.40
CA MET A 127 3.13 12.55 2.36
C MET A 127 3.71 11.96 1.07
N LEU A 128 3.06 10.92 0.54
CA LEU A 128 3.47 10.28 -0.71
C LEU A 128 2.57 10.73 -1.85
N ASN A 129 1.26 10.55 -1.68
CA ASN A 129 0.24 11.03 -2.62
C ASN A 129 -1.04 11.37 -1.86
N ASP A 130 -1.71 12.43 -2.28
CA ASP A 130 -3.17 12.50 -2.19
C ASP A 130 -3.78 11.75 -3.39
N VAL A 131 -4.91 11.08 -3.15
CA VAL A 131 -5.64 10.30 -4.14
C VAL A 131 -7.12 10.68 -4.08
N ILE A 132 -7.69 11.03 -5.22
CA ILE A 132 -9.08 11.44 -5.34
C ILE A 132 -9.93 10.22 -5.69
N TRP A 133 -10.81 9.81 -4.79
CA TRP A 133 -11.88 8.88 -5.14
C TRP A 133 -13.01 9.66 -5.82
N ARG A 134 -13.11 9.53 -7.14
CA ARG A 134 -14.20 10.03 -7.96
C ARG A 134 -15.38 9.05 -7.87
N LYS A 135 -16.51 9.53 -7.35
CA LYS A 135 -17.74 8.76 -7.20
C LYS A 135 -18.43 8.68 -8.56
N ALA A 136 -18.68 7.48 -9.07
CA ALA A 136 -19.37 7.30 -10.34
C ALA A 136 -20.86 7.66 -10.27
N ASN A 137 -21.47 7.47 -9.09
CA ASN A 137 -22.89 7.68 -8.81
C ASN A 137 -23.10 8.43 -7.47
N PRO A 138 -22.59 9.67 -7.33
CA PRO A 138 -22.75 10.45 -6.11
C PRO A 138 -24.20 10.88 -5.92
N MET A 139 -24.59 11.12 -4.66
CA MET A 139 -25.85 11.80 -4.38
C MET A 139 -25.79 13.23 -4.97
N PRO A 140 -26.79 13.65 -5.78
CA PRO A 140 -26.77 14.95 -6.41
C PRO A 140 -26.99 16.08 -5.39
N ASN A 141 -26.59 17.31 -5.74
CA ASN A 141 -26.99 18.49 -5.00
C ASN A 141 -28.46 18.83 -5.33
N PHE A 142 -29.37 18.66 -4.38
CA PHE A 142 -30.81 18.84 -4.62
C PHE A 142 -31.28 20.31 -4.60
N ARG A 143 -30.56 21.20 -3.91
CA ARG A 143 -30.97 22.61 -3.74
C ARG A 143 -30.33 23.56 -4.76
N GLY A 144 -29.41 23.09 -5.60
CA GLY A 144 -28.71 23.90 -6.59
C GLY A 144 -27.80 24.98 -5.99
N THR A 145 -27.40 24.85 -4.71
CA THR A 145 -26.65 25.90 -3.99
C THR A 145 -25.13 25.77 -4.08
N ARG A 146 -24.64 24.58 -4.46
CA ARG A 146 -23.21 24.24 -4.57
C ARG A 146 -23.01 23.20 -5.67
N PHE A 147 -21.75 22.95 -6.04
CA PHE A 147 -21.39 21.78 -6.84
C PHE A 147 -21.75 20.48 -6.13
N THR A 148 -22.05 19.43 -6.91
CA THR A 148 -22.28 18.08 -6.37
C THR A 148 -21.00 17.55 -5.71
N ASN A 149 -21.12 17.06 -4.48
CA ASN A 149 -20.01 16.44 -3.76
C ASN A 149 -19.71 15.04 -4.34
N ALA A 150 -18.99 15.04 -5.47
CA ALA A 150 -18.75 13.86 -6.30
C ALA A 150 -17.40 13.17 -6.03
N HIS A 151 -16.69 13.54 -4.97
CA HIS A 151 -15.44 12.89 -4.62
C HIS A 151 -15.16 12.89 -3.12
N GLU A 152 -14.20 12.07 -2.71
CA GLU A 152 -13.51 12.13 -1.42
C GLU A 152 -12.00 12.11 -1.68
N THR A 153 -11.22 12.57 -0.70
CA THR A 153 -9.76 12.61 -0.78
C THR A 153 -9.17 11.59 0.19
N LEU A 154 -8.27 10.77 -0.31
CA LEU A 154 -7.42 9.89 0.48
C LEU A 154 -6.02 10.47 0.56
N ILE A 155 -5.38 10.31 1.70
CA ILE A 155 -3.97 10.65 1.91
C ILE A 155 -3.21 9.37 2.16
N TRP A 156 -2.19 9.10 1.33
CA TRP A 156 -1.19 8.07 1.58
C TRP A 156 0.08 8.70 2.12
N ALA A 157 0.48 8.29 3.32
CA ALA A 157 1.69 8.80 3.95
C ALA A 157 2.53 7.67 4.54
N ALA A 158 3.85 7.77 4.38
CA ALA A 158 4.79 6.90 5.05
C ALA A 158 4.94 7.30 6.52
N LYS A 159 5.33 6.34 7.39
CA LYS A 159 5.67 6.67 8.78
C LYS A 159 6.71 7.78 8.87
N SER A 160 7.70 7.84 7.99
CA SER A 160 8.67 8.94 7.95
C SER A 160 9.26 9.09 6.55
N GLN A 161 10.00 10.17 6.31
CA GLN A 161 10.70 10.39 5.04
C GLN A 161 11.73 9.27 4.73
N LYS A 162 12.23 8.57 5.76
CA LYS A 162 13.22 7.50 5.62
C LYS A 162 12.59 6.12 5.37
N SER A 163 11.28 6.00 5.54
CA SER A 163 10.54 4.73 5.46
C SER A 163 10.56 4.17 4.04
N ARG A 164 10.83 2.87 3.90
CA ARG A 164 10.82 2.14 2.63
C ARG A 164 9.48 1.44 2.44
N VAL A 165 8.46 2.23 2.15
CA VAL A 165 7.08 1.73 2.03
C VAL A 165 6.92 0.69 0.92
N THR A 166 6.00 -0.25 1.15
CA THR A 166 5.56 -1.17 0.09
C THR A 166 4.75 -0.39 -0.96
N PHE A 167 5.16 -0.50 -2.22
CA PHE A 167 4.36 -0.07 -3.37
C PHE A 167 4.51 -1.07 -4.53
N ASN A 168 3.44 -1.78 -4.82
CA ASN A 168 3.39 -2.82 -5.85
C ASN A 168 3.15 -2.19 -7.23
N TYR A 169 4.12 -1.39 -7.70
CA TYR A 169 4.00 -0.61 -8.93
C TYR A 169 3.59 -1.45 -10.15
N GLU A 170 4.23 -2.60 -10.38
CA GLU A 170 3.91 -3.46 -11.54
C GLU A 170 2.48 -4.00 -11.46
N ALA A 171 2.01 -4.38 -10.26
CA ALA A 171 0.63 -4.82 -10.07
C ALA A 171 -0.36 -3.68 -10.36
N MET A 172 -0.05 -2.45 -9.96
CA MET A 172 -0.89 -1.28 -10.23
C MET A 172 -0.88 -0.87 -11.70
N LYS A 173 0.25 -1.05 -12.39
CA LYS A 173 0.37 -0.82 -13.82
C LYS A 173 -0.45 -1.83 -14.62
N LEU A 174 -0.36 -3.11 -14.28
CA LEU A 174 -1.16 -4.18 -14.91
C LEU A 174 -2.66 -4.01 -14.64
N ALA A 175 -3.04 -3.64 -13.41
CA ALA A 175 -4.44 -3.36 -13.06
C ALA A 175 -5.03 -2.13 -13.78
N ASN A 176 -4.22 -1.42 -14.57
CA ASN A 176 -4.59 -0.23 -15.33
C ASN A 176 -4.11 -0.38 -16.79
N ASP A 177 -4.25 -1.58 -17.34
CA ASP A 177 -3.98 -1.93 -18.74
C ASP A 177 -2.57 -1.54 -19.20
N ASP A 178 -1.57 -1.95 -18.42
CA ASP A 178 -0.14 -1.67 -18.65
C ASP A 178 0.23 -0.17 -18.64
N THR A 179 -0.65 0.69 -18.11
CA THR A 179 -0.38 2.11 -17.90
C THR A 179 -0.25 2.44 -16.42
N GLN A 180 0.59 3.41 -16.08
CA GLN A 180 0.78 3.79 -14.68
C GLN A 180 -0.54 4.24 -14.04
N MET A 181 -0.87 3.63 -12.89
CA MET A 181 -2.05 4.01 -12.09
C MET A 181 -1.96 5.49 -11.68
N ARG A 182 -3.05 6.22 -11.91
CA ARG A 182 -3.17 7.64 -11.59
C ARG A 182 -3.62 7.86 -10.14
N SER A 183 -3.56 9.11 -9.69
CA SER A 183 -4.08 9.54 -8.38
C SER A 183 -5.58 9.83 -8.39
N ASP A 184 -6.30 9.67 -9.51
CA ASP A 184 -7.75 9.82 -9.59
C ASP A 184 -8.43 8.49 -9.89
N TRP A 185 -9.17 7.96 -8.91
CA TRP A 185 -9.77 6.62 -8.97
C TRP A 185 -11.29 6.72 -9.11
N LEU A 186 -11.82 6.15 -10.20
CA LEU A 186 -13.27 6.09 -10.44
C LEU A 186 -13.85 4.80 -9.86
N PHE A 187 -14.70 4.93 -8.84
CA PHE A 187 -15.45 3.81 -8.27
C PHE A 187 -16.89 4.22 -7.94
N PRO A 188 -17.87 3.31 -8.03
CA PRO A 188 -19.21 3.55 -7.51
C PRO A 188 -19.20 3.62 -5.98
N ILE A 189 -20.24 4.23 -5.41
CA ILE A 189 -20.52 4.15 -3.97
C ILE A 189 -21.01 2.75 -3.58
N CYS A 190 -20.81 2.36 -2.32
CA CYS A 190 -21.26 1.08 -1.78
C CYS A 190 -22.80 0.99 -1.81
N THR A 191 -23.33 0.16 -2.71
CA THR A 191 -24.75 0.00 -3.03
C THR A 191 -25.04 -1.46 -3.41
N GLY A 192 -26.32 -1.81 -3.57
CA GLY A 192 -26.72 -3.17 -3.95
C GLY A 192 -26.37 -4.20 -2.88
N ALA A 193 -25.98 -5.40 -3.31
CA ALA A 193 -25.71 -6.55 -2.43
C ALA A 193 -24.49 -6.36 -1.51
N GLU A 194 -23.59 -5.43 -1.84
CA GLU A 194 -22.44 -5.11 -0.98
C GLU A 194 -22.85 -4.28 0.25
N ARG A 195 -23.93 -3.50 0.13
CA ARG A 195 -24.40 -2.60 1.19
C ARG A 195 -25.11 -3.44 2.26
N LEU A 196 -24.56 -3.45 3.48
CA LEU A 196 -25.17 -4.20 4.57
C LEU A 196 -26.51 -3.56 4.97
N LYS A 197 -27.51 -4.41 5.14
CA LYS A 197 -28.86 -4.04 5.54
C LYS A 197 -29.21 -4.61 6.91
N ASN A 198 -29.96 -3.86 7.70
CA ASN A 198 -30.53 -4.33 8.95
C ASN A 198 -31.85 -5.11 8.68
N GLU A 199 -32.52 -5.54 9.75
CA GLU A 199 -33.75 -6.34 9.65
C GLU A 199 -34.90 -5.61 8.94
N ASP A 200 -34.90 -4.28 8.97
CA ASP A 200 -35.93 -3.40 8.36
C ASP A 200 -35.60 -2.97 6.91
N ASP A 201 -34.65 -3.64 6.24
CA ASP A 201 -34.10 -3.27 4.92
C ASP A 201 -33.40 -1.88 4.89
N GLY A 202 -33.20 -1.26 6.05
CA GLY A 202 -32.43 -0.04 6.26
C GLY A 202 -30.92 -0.28 6.22
N LYS A 203 -30.12 0.78 6.06
CA LYS A 203 -28.66 0.67 6.05
C LYS A 203 -28.15 0.38 7.46
N VAL A 204 -27.24 -0.60 7.61
CA VAL A 204 -26.59 -0.84 8.91
C VAL A 204 -25.66 0.31 9.29
N HIS A 205 -24.89 0.81 8.31
CA HIS A 205 -23.93 1.90 8.51
C HIS A 205 -24.14 2.99 7.46
N PRO A 206 -24.13 4.27 7.85
CA PRO A 206 -24.44 5.35 6.93
C PRO A 206 -23.29 5.61 5.94
N THR A 207 -22.05 5.40 6.37
CA THR A 207 -20.83 5.73 5.61
C THR A 207 -19.99 4.52 5.16
N GLN A 208 -20.60 3.32 5.03
CA GLN A 208 -19.90 2.12 4.56
C GLN A 208 -19.15 2.38 3.23
N LYS A 209 -17.83 2.17 3.23
CA LYS A 209 -16.97 2.35 2.05
C LYS A 209 -17.02 1.15 1.10
N PRO A 210 -16.88 1.38 -0.22
CA PRO A 210 -16.89 0.31 -1.21
C PRO A 210 -15.63 -0.56 -1.12
N GLU A 211 -15.79 -1.87 -1.21
CA GLU A 211 -14.68 -2.82 -1.16
C GLU A 211 -13.63 -2.59 -2.25
N ALA A 212 -14.05 -2.16 -3.44
CA ALA A 212 -13.15 -1.90 -4.56
C ALA A 212 -12.06 -0.86 -4.23
N LEU A 213 -12.41 0.14 -3.40
CA LEU A 213 -11.48 1.15 -2.94
C LEU A 213 -10.40 0.53 -2.04
N LEU A 214 -10.81 -0.22 -1.02
CA LEU A 214 -9.91 -0.93 -0.11
C LEU A 214 -9.08 -1.99 -0.85
N PHE A 215 -9.67 -2.66 -1.84
CA PHE A 215 -8.98 -3.67 -2.65
C PHE A 215 -7.78 -3.04 -3.36
N ARG A 216 -7.98 -1.88 -4.00
CA ARG A 216 -6.87 -1.17 -4.66
C ARG A 216 -5.82 -0.70 -3.66
N ILE A 217 -6.23 -0.15 -2.51
CA ILE A 217 -5.31 0.30 -1.45
C ILE A 217 -4.42 -0.86 -0.96
N LEU A 218 -5.04 -1.96 -0.55
CA LEU A 218 -4.31 -3.10 0.00
C LEU A 218 -3.44 -3.77 -1.08
N ASN A 219 -3.96 -3.94 -2.29
CA ASN A 219 -3.16 -4.52 -3.37
C ASN A 219 -1.99 -3.61 -3.79
N ALA A 220 -2.13 -2.29 -3.70
CA ALA A 220 -1.07 -1.34 -4.01
C ALA A 220 0.01 -1.29 -2.92
N THR A 221 -0.37 -1.35 -1.65
CA THR A 221 0.50 -0.92 -0.54
C THR A 221 0.77 -1.98 0.53
N THR A 222 0.37 -3.23 0.30
CA THR A 222 0.66 -4.37 1.19
C THR A 222 1.04 -5.63 0.40
N LYS A 223 1.61 -6.61 1.08
CA LYS A 223 1.87 -7.97 0.61
C LYS A 223 0.93 -8.96 1.31
N PRO A 224 0.66 -10.14 0.73
CA PRO A 224 0.03 -11.24 1.47
C PRO A 224 0.75 -11.49 2.80
N GLY A 225 0.00 -11.68 3.88
CA GLY A 225 0.51 -11.85 5.24
C GLY A 225 0.77 -10.56 6.02
N ASP A 226 0.78 -9.38 5.39
CA ASP A 226 0.89 -8.10 6.10
C ASP A 226 -0.32 -7.87 7.02
N ILE A 227 -0.11 -7.16 8.13
CA ILE A 227 -1.15 -6.83 9.12
C ILE A 227 -1.68 -5.41 8.85
N VAL A 228 -2.97 -5.31 8.56
CA VAL A 228 -3.69 -4.05 8.35
C VAL A 228 -4.50 -3.68 9.59
N LEU A 229 -4.17 -2.54 10.21
CA LEU A 229 -4.96 -1.98 11.30
C LEU A 229 -5.98 -0.98 10.78
N ASP A 230 -7.20 -1.05 11.27
CA ASP A 230 -8.24 -0.07 11.03
C ASP A 230 -8.85 0.40 12.36
N PRO A 231 -8.55 1.65 12.79
CA PRO A 231 -9.02 2.19 14.06
C PRO A 231 -10.48 2.66 14.02
N PHE A 232 -11.15 2.64 12.87
CA PHE A 232 -12.55 3.06 12.68
C PHE A 232 -13.28 2.01 11.85
N PHE A 233 -13.37 0.80 12.40
CA PHE A 233 -13.64 -0.40 11.61
C PHE A 233 -15.05 -0.45 11.00
N GLY A 234 -16.03 0.21 11.63
CA GLY A 234 -17.43 0.22 11.20
C GLY A 234 -17.93 -1.19 10.96
N THR A 235 -18.52 -1.43 9.79
CA THR A 235 -19.02 -2.75 9.37
C THR A 235 -17.96 -3.65 8.72
N GLY A 236 -16.68 -3.38 8.97
CA GLY A 236 -15.58 -4.30 8.69
C GLY A 236 -15.15 -4.41 7.22
N THR A 237 -15.33 -3.35 6.41
CA THR A 237 -14.87 -3.37 5.00
C THR A 237 -13.37 -3.67 4.89
N THR A 238 -12.53 -3.07 5.75
CA THR A 238 -11.08 -3.32 5.73
C THR A 238 -10.74 -4.77 6.04
N GLY A 239 -11.32 -5.36 7.09
CA GLY A 239 -11.09 -6.75 7.45
C GLY A 239 -11.62 -7.73 6.40
N ALA A 240 -12.77 -7.41 5.80
CA ALA A 240 -13.34 -8.19 4.70
C ALA A 240 -12.38 -8.27 3.50
N VAL A 241 -11.87 -7.13 3.05
CA VAL A 241 -10.95 -7.07 1.91
C VAL A 241 -9.57 -7.64 2.25
N ALA A 242 -9.06 -7.39 3.47
CA ALA A 242 -7.81 -7.97 3.95
C ALA A 242 -7.88 -9.51 3.87
N ARG A 243 -8.95 -10.11 4.40
CA ARG A 243 -9.16 -11.56 4.34
C ARG A 243 -9.26 -12.09 2.90
N LYS A 244 -10.00 -11.41 2.01
CA LYS A 244 -10.07 -11.78 0.57
C LYS A 244 -8.70 -11.82 -0.08
N LEU A 245 -7.85 -10.86 0.27
CA LEU A 245 -6.51 -10.69 -0.29
C LEU A 245 -5.41 -11.47 0.46
N GLY A 246 -5.76 -12.30 1.44
CA GLY A 246 -4.77 -13.04 2.24
C GLY A 246 -3.85 -12.13 3.07
N ARG A 247 -4.37 -11.00 3.53
CA ARG A 247 -3.76 -10.14 4.56
C ARG A 247 -4.42 -10.41 5.89
N HIS A 248 -3.70 -10.13 6.96
CA HIS A 248 -4.24 -10.13 8.31
C HIS A 248 -4.83 -8.76 8.65
N PHE A 249 -5.77 -8.71 9.59
CA PHE A 249 -6.31 -7.44 10.06
C PHE A 249 -6.39 -7.32 11.58
N ILE A 250 -6.46 -6.08 12.06
CA ILE A 250 -6.90 -5.74 13.42
C ILE A 250 -7.91 -4.61 13.24
N GLY A 251 -9.16 -4.84 13.62
CA GLY A 251 -10.22 -3.81 13.58
C GLY A 251 -10.48 -3.26 14.98
N ILE A 252 -10.70 -1.96 15.12
CA ILE A 252 -11.19 -1.35 16.36
C ILE A 252 -12.50 -0.63 16.09
N GLU A 253 -13.53 -0.94 16.89
CA GLU A 253 -14.86 -0.35 16.78
C GLU A 253 -15.51 -0.25 18.16
N ARG A 254 -16.33 0.78 18.36
CA ARG A 254 -17.03 1.05 19.62
C ARG A 254 -18.51 0.63 19.58
N GLU A 255 -19.15 0.70 18.41
CA GLU A 255 -20.59 0.50 18.27
C GLU A 255 -20.95 -1.00 18.12
N PRO A 256 -21.71 -1.59 19.07
CA PRO A 256 -22.00 -3.03 19.07
C PRO A 256 -22.69 -3.53 17.79
N ALA A 257 -23.63 -2.75 17.24
CA ALA A 257 -24.35 -3.12 16.02
C ALA A 257 -23.41 -3.24 14.81
N TYR A 258 -22.40 -2.37 14.72
CA TYR A 258 -21.43 -2.39 13.62
C TYR A 258 -20.47 -3.59 13.77
N ILE A 259 -20.06 -3.88 15.01
CA ILE A 259 -19.20 -5.04 15.33
C ILE A 259 -19.88 -6.36 14.93
N GLU A 260 -21.15 -6.55 15.29
CA GLU A 260 -21.87 -7.80 14.96
C GLU A 260 -22.05 -7.97 13.45
N ALA A 261 -22.36 -6.89 12.73
CA ALA A 261 -22.42 -6.90 11.28
C ALA A 261 -21.05 -7.22 10.65
N ALA A 262 -19.97 -6.63 11.17
CA ALA A 262 -18.61 -6.91 10.72
C ALA A 262 -18.19 -8.37 10.94
N ARG A 263 -18.48 -8.94 12.13
CA ARG A 263 -18.22 -10.36 12.45
C ARG A 263 -18.92 -11.29 11.47
N THR A 264 -20.21 -11.05 11.26
CA THR A 264 -21.04 -11.86 10.35
C THR A 264 -20.51 -11.78 8.93
N ARG A 265 -20.26 -10.56 8.42
CA ARG A 265 -19.70 -10.34 7.08
C ARG A 265 -18.38 -11.07 6.90
N ILE A 266 -17.42 -10.86 7.81
CA ILE A 266 -16.06 -11.41 7.69
C ILE A 266 -16.05 -12.93 7.79
N ALA A 267 -16.92 -13.53 8.61
CA ALA A 267 -17.04 -14.98 8.75
C ALA A 267 -17.39 -15.69 7.43
N THR A 268 -18.14 -15.04 6.54
CA THR A 268 -18.55 -15.60 5.24
C THR A 268 -17.45 -15.56 4.17
N ILE A 269 -16.38 -14.81 4.41
CA ILE A 269 -15.35 -14.56 3.40
C ILE A 269 -14.38 -15.73 3.35
N ARG A 270 -14.29 -16.35 2.17
CA ARG A 270 -13.27 -17.33 1.86
C ARG A 270 -11.97 -16.60 1.50
N PRO A 271 -10.83 -16.92 2.13
CA PRO A 271 -9.53 -16.39 1.71
C PRO A 271 -9.26 -16.72 0.23
N GLY A 272 -8.62 -15.79 -0.47
CA GLY A 272 -8.14 -16.06 -1.83
C GLY A 272 -7.14 -17.22 -1.86
N VAL A 273 -7.11 -17.95 -2.97
CA VAL A 273 -6.15 -19.04 -3.19
C VAL A 273 -4.77 -18.46 -3.44
N PHE A 274 -3.70 -19.08 -2.89
CA PHE A 274 -2.34 -18.54 -2.88
C PHE A 274 -1.83 -18.10 -4.27
N GLU A 275 -2.08 -18.90 -5.30
CA GLU A 275 -1.71 -18.61 -6.70
C GLU A 275 -2.38 -17.34 -7.24
N ALA A 276 -3.64 -17.08 -6.86
CA ALA A 276 -4.37 -15.88 -7.26
C ALA A 276 -3.94 -14.61 -6.49
N LEU A 277 -3.16 -14.78 -5.41
CA LEU A 277 -2.68 -13.69 -4.57
C LEU A 277 -1.21 -13.33 -4.84
N GLN A 278 -0.51 -14.07 -5.71
CA GLN A 278 0.85 -13.75 -6.10
C GLN A 278 0.87 -12.47 -6.95
N SER A 279 1.58 -11.45 -6.45
CA SER A 279 1.86 -10.24 -7.23
C SER A 279 2.98 -10.52 -8.22
N VAL A 280 2.89 -9.95 -9.43
CA VAL A 280 3.99 -10.00 -10.41
C VAL A 280 5.27 -9.49 -9.78
N THR A 281 6.30 -10.35 -9.79
CA THR A 281 7.62 -10.00 -9.27
C THR A 281 8.22 -8.90 -10.14
N PRO A 282 8.62 -7.75 -9.56
CA PRO A 282 9.31 -6.73 -10.35
C PRO A 282 10.60 -7.31 -10.93
N LYS A 283 10.97 -6.95 -12.17
CA LYS A 283 12.29 -7.31 -12.76
C LYS A 283 13.48 -6.94 -11.85
N ARG A 284 13.30 -5.97 -10.95
CA ARG A 284 14.29 -5.54 -9.93
C ARG A 284 14.50 -6.53 -8.77
N LYS A 285 13.59 -7.48 -8.55
CA LYS A 285 13.70 -8.50 -7.50
C LYS A 285 14.29 -9.82 -7.99
N GLU A 286 14.60 -9.91 -9.29
CA GLU A 286 15.37 -11.03 -9.86
C GLU A 286 16.77 -11.07 -9.24
N VAL A 287 17.35 -12.26 -9.16
CA VAL A 287 18.72 -12.46 -8.67
C VAL A 287 19.66 -11.53 -9.42
N ARG A 288 20.42 -10.74 -8.67
CA ARG A 288 21.41 -9.82 -9.24
C ARG A 288 22.54 -10.64 -9.84
N ILE A 289 22.72 -10.54 -11.15
CA ILE A 289 23.84 -11.11 -11.89
C ILE A 289 24.83 -9.98 -12.21
N PRO A 290 26.00 -9.92 -11.55
CA PRO A 290 27.05 -8.97 -11.90
C PRO A 290 27.62 -9.27 -13.29
N PHE A 291 28.12 -8.26 -13.99
CA PHE A 291 28.79 -8.50 -15.29
C PHE A 291 30.03 -9.39 -15.15
N GLY A 292 30.79 -9.25 -14.05
CA GLY A 292 31.93 -10.12 -13.75
C GLY A 292 31.58 -11.61 -13.75
N SER A 293 30.36 -12.00 -13.36
CA SER A 293 29.97 -13.42 -13.38
C SER A 293 29.81 -13.97 -14.80
N LEU A 294 29.55 -13.13 -15.80
CA LEU A 294 29.56 -13.56 -17.21
C LEU A 294 31.00 -13.86 -17.66
N VAL A 295 31.97 -13.09 -17.16
CA VAL A 295 33.40 -13.30 -17.43
C VAL A 295 33.90 -14.56 -16.72
N GLU A 296 33.58 -14.71 -15.44
CA GLU A 296 33.94 -15.90 -14.64
C GLU A 296 33.37 -17.20 -15.20
N GLN A 297 32.17 -17.16 -15.80
CA GLN A 297 31.54 -18.32 -16.43
C GLN A 297 32.00 -18.58 -17.88
N GLY A 298 32.92 -17.76 -18.41
CA GLY A 298 33.41 -17.90 -19.79
C GLY A 298 32.36 -17.54 -20.86
N LEU A 299 31.30 -16.82 -20.49
CA LEU A 299 30.29 -16.34 -21.44
C LEU A 299 30.79 -15.10 -22.21
N ILE A 300 31.73 -14.36 -21.61
CA ILE A 300 32.47 -13.28 -22.24
C ILE A 300 33.94 -13.42 -21.84
N GLU A 301 34.82 -13.59 -22.82
CA GLU A 301 36.24 -13.74 -22.56
C GLU A 301 36.92 -12.41 -22.19
N PRO A 302 37.90 -12.39 -21.27
CA PRO A 302 38.79 -11.27 -21.11
C PRO A 302 39.49 -10.92 -22.44
N GLY A 303 39.49 -9.64 -22.81
CA GLY A 303 39.98 -9.15 -24.11
C GLY A 303 38.89 -9.05 -25.18
N ALA A 304 37.69 -9.60 -24.95
CA ALA A 304 36.55 -9.41 -25.86
C ALA A 304 36.24 -7.93 -26.05
N GLN A 305 35.81 -7.57 -27.27
CA GLN A 305 35.35 -6.23 -27.60
C GLN A 305 33.83 -6.18 -27.51
N LEU A 306 33.33 -5.23 -26.72
CA LEU A 306 31.93 -4.84 -26.72
C LEU A 306 31.74 -3.58 -27.54
N PHE A 307 30.56 -3.43 -28.12
CA PHE A 307 30.22 -2.29 -28.99
C PHE A 307 28.85 -1.73 -28.63
N ASP A 308 28.57 -0.48 -28.94
CA ASP A 308 27.18 -0.03 -29.01
C ASP A 308 26.51 -0.59 -30.29
N LEU A 309 25.18 -0.47 -30.39
CA LEU A 309 24.40 -0.99 -31.52
C LEU A 309 24.90 -0.45 -32.88
N THR A 310 25.39 0.79 -32.91
CA THR A 310 25.90 1.42 -34.15
C THR A 310 27.39 1.19 -34.41
N LYS A 311 28.08 0.47 -33.51
CA LYS A 311 29.54 0.26 -33.51
C LYS A 311 30.36 1.57 -33.52
N ARG A 312 29.76 2.66 -33.05
CA ARG A 312 30.40 3.96 -32.85
C ARG A 312 31.35 3.95 -31.65
N TYR A 313 30.97 3.24 -30.58
CA TYR A 313 31.74 3.12 -29.35
C TYR A 313 32.12 1.66 -29.14
N SER A 314 33.35 1.43 -28.69
CA SER A 314 33.84 0.10 -28.31
C SER A 314 34.52 0.12 -26.96
N ALA A 315 34.50 -1.02 -26.27
CA ALA A 315 35.21 -1.19 -25.01
C ALA A 315 35.72 -2.62 -24.88
N MET A 316 36.96 -2.76 -24.38
CA MET A 316 37.57 -4.06 -24.11
C MET A 316 37.20 -4.55 -22.71
N VAL A 317 36.86 -5.83 -22.60
CA VAL A 317 36.56 -6.50 -21.34
C VAL A 317 37.85 -6.89 -20.62
N ARG A 318 37.94 -6.59 -19.32
CA ARG A 318 39.04 -7.04 -18.45
C ARG A 318 38.63 -8.26 -17.62
N ALA A 319 39.62 -8.98 -17.11
CA ALA A 319 39.42 -10.21 -16.34
C ALA A 319 38.62 -10.01 -15.03
N ASP A 320 38.61 -8.80 -14.47
CA ASP A 320 37.86 -8.43 -13.27
C ASP A 320 36.41 -8.00 -13.57
N GLY A 321 35.96 -8.09 -14.82
CA GLY A 321 34.64 -7.63 -15.24
C GLY A 321 34.52 -6.10 -15.39
N SER A 322 35.64 -5.37 -15.37
CA SER A 322 35.65 -3.96 -15.79
C SER A 322 35.81 -3.83 -17.31
N LEU A 323 35.41 -2.68 -17.84
CA LEU A 323 35.63 -2.30 -19.24
C LEU A 323 36.70 -1.20 -19.34
N VAL A 324 37.39 -1.16 -20.47
CA VAL A 324 38.28 -0.04 -20.86
C VAL A 324 37.97 0.43 -22.28
N SER A 325 37.82 1.75 -22.45
CA SER A 325 37.59 2.41 -23.74
C SER A 325 38.37 3.72 -23.77
N GLY A 326 39.46 3.78 -24.53
CA GLY A 326 40.39 4.92 -24.51
C GLY A 326 40.84 5.27 -23.08
N PRO A 327 40.62 6.50 -22.60
CA PRO A 327 40.99 6.92 -21.24
C PRO A 327 40.00 6.46 -20.15
N HIS A 328 38.85 5.88 -20.53
CA HIS A 328 37.79 5.52 -19.61
C HIS A 328 37.94 4.08 -19.11
N GLN A 329 37.84 3.88 -17.81
CA GLN A 329 37.81 2.56 -17.18
C GLN A 329 36.78 2.48 -16.04
N GLY A 330 36.15 1.32 -15.89
CA GLY A 330 35.19 1.05 -14.82
C GLY A 330 34.15 0.00 -15.18
N SER A 331 33.00 0.03 -14.49
CA SER A 331 31.89 -0.90 -14.79
C SER A 331 31.29 -0.64 -16.18
N ILE A 332 30.53 -1.62 -16.68
CA ILE A 332 29.77 -1.50 -17.93
C ILE A 332 28.89 -0.24 -17.99
N HIS A 333 28.36 0.20 -16.84
CA HIS A 333 27.53 1.40 -16.70
C HIS A 333 28.37 2.67 -16.75
N LYS A 334 29.47 2.72 -15.99
CA LYS A 334 30.34 3.89 -15.91
C LYS A 334 31.01 4.17 -17.25
N VAL A 335 31.57 3.15 -17.90
CA VAL A 335 32.21 3.31 -19.20
C VAL A 335 31.19 3.67 -20.27
N GLY A 336 30.01 3.03 -20.27
CA GLY A 336 28.92 3.38 -21.18
C GLY A 336 28.47 4.84 -21.07
N ALA A 337 28.37 5.37 -19.85
CA ALA A 337 28.01 6.77 -19.62
C ALA A 337 29.12 7.73 -20.11
N LEU A 338 30.38 7.42 -19.80
CA LEU A 338 31.53 8.25 -20.16
C LEU A 338 31.74 8.36 -21.67
N VAL A 339 31.64 7.25 -22.42
CA VAL A 339 31.82 7.28 -23.89
C VAL A 339 30.70 8.05 -24.60
N GLN A 340 29.51 8.14 -23.99
CA GLN A 340 28.37 8.90 -24.50
C GLN A 340 28.35 10.36 -24.04
N GLY A 341 29.16 10.74 -23.03
CA GLY A 341 29.04 12.03 -22.36
C GLY A 341 27.73 12.19 -21.58
N ALA A 342 27.14 11.09 -21.10
CA ALA A 342 25.86 11.07 -20.38
C ALA A 342 26.06 10.95 -18.86
N GLU A 343 25.08 11.39 -18.06
CA GLU A 343 25.11 11.25 -16.60
C GLU A 343 24.97 9.79 -16.12
N ALA A 344 24.22 8.97 -16.86
CA ALA A 344 23.98 7.56 -16.54
C ALA A 344 23.80 6.72 -17.81
N CYS A 345 24.12 5.43 -17.71
CA CYS A 345 23.95 4.45 -18.78
C CYS A 345 23.57 3.07 -18.23
N ASN A 346 22.55 2.43 -18.83
CA ASN A 346 22.32 1.01 -18.61
C ASN A 346 23.23 0.18 -19.51
N GLY A 347 24.42 -0.19 -19.00
CA GLY A 347 25.41 -0.96 -19.74
C GLY A 347 24.90 -2.29 -20.29
N TRP A 348 23.90 -2.92 -19.67
CA TRP A 348 23.35 -4.21 -20.12
C TRP A 348 22.69 -4.14 -21.49
N THR A 349 21.98 -3.05 -21.76
CA THR A 349 21.27 -2.83 -23.04
C THR A 349 22.08 -1.98 -24.01
N PHE A 350 23.07 -1.25 -23.52
CA PHE A 350 23.93 -0.40 -24.34
C PHE A 350 25.02 -1.21 -25.04
N TRP A 351 25.73 -2.07 -24.28
CA TRP A 351 26.82 -2.87 -24.83
C TRP A 351 26.31 -4.14 -25.49
N HIS A 352 26.89 -4.44 -26.64
CA HIS A 352 26.61 -5.61 -27.45
C HIS A 352 27.90 -6.41 -27.61
N HIS A 353 27.78 -7.73 -27.64
CA HIS A 353 28.86 -8.62 -28.06
C HIS A 353 28.54 -9.19 -29.44
N ASP A 354 29.57 -9.64 -30.14
CA ASP A 354 29.38 -10.39 -31.38
C ASP A 354 29.04 -11.84 -31.03
N PHE A 355 27.90 -12.32 -31.51
CA PHE A 355 27.49 -13.70 -31.44
C PHE A 355 27.15 -14.19 -32.85
N LEU A 356 28.00 -15.05 -33.40
CA LEU A 356 27.82 -15.62 -34.75
C LEU A 356 27.59 -14.56 -35.85
N GLY A 357 28.25 -13.39 -35.74
CA GLY A 357 28.14 -12.30 -36.70
C GLY A 357 26.98 -11.34 -36.44
N VAL A 358 26.20 -11.55 -35.37
CA VAL A 358 25.09 -10.68 -34.97
C VAL A 358 25.47 -9.95 -33.69
N ALA A 359 25.20 -8.64 -33.66
CA ALA A 359 25.38 -7.84 -32.45
C ALA A 359 24.21 -8.09 -31.49
N GLU A 360 24.47 -8.76 -30.37
CA GLU A 360 23.47 -9.01 -29.33
C GLU A 360 23.77 -8.21 -28.06
N PRO A 361 22.76 -7.58 -27.42
CA PRO A 361 22.97 -6.91 -26.14
C PRO A 361 23.48 -7.91 -25.10
N ILE A 362 24.47 -7.52 -24.28
CA ILE A 362 24.99 -8.40 -23.22
C ILE A 362 23.92 -8.77 -22.16
N ASP A 363 22.75 -8.10 -22.18
CA ASP A 363 21.57 -8.48 -21.39
C ASP A 363 21.02 -9.88 -21.75
N THR A 364 21.21 -10.36 -22.98
CA THR A 364 20.76 -11.71 -23.39
C THR A 364 21.50 -12.79 -22.61
N LEU A 365 22.82 -12.64 -22.46
CA LEU A 365 23.66 -13.51 -21.63
C LEU A 365 23.25 -13.48 -20.16
N ARG A 366 22.93 -12.29 -19.64
CA ARG A 366 22.41 -12.13 -18.28
C ARG A 366 21.10 -12.87 -18.07
N ALA A 367 20.18 -12.81 -19.04
CA ALA A 367 18.93 -13.54 -19.00
C ALA A 367 19.14 -15.07 -19.03
N SER A 368 20.08 -15.56 -19.85
CA SER A 368 20.42 -16.99 -19.90
C SER A 368 20.96 -17.53 -18.57
N VAL A 369 21.84 -16.77 -17.90
CA VAL A 369 22.36 -17.15 -16.58
C VAL A 369 21.24 -17.20 -15.54
N ARG A 370 20.30 -16.25 -15.58
CA ARG A 370 19.14 -16.25 -14.68
C ARG A 370 18.27 -17.46 -14.88
N GLN A 371 17.94 -17.79 -16.13
CA GLN A 371 17.11 -18.95 -16.45
C GLN A 371 17.74 -20.26 -15.93
N LYS A 372 19.08 -20.40 -16.04
CA LYS A 372 19.81 -21.56 -15.48
C LYS A 372 19.73 -21.62 -13.96
N LEU A 373 19.85 -20.48 -13.27
CA LEU A 373 19.75 -20.43 -11.81
C LEU A 373 18.33 -20.74 -11.33
N ASP A 374 17.31 -20.23 -12.03
CA ASP A 374 15.91 -20.51 -11.70
C ASP A 374 15.61 -22.01 -11.82
N LEU A 375 16.10 -22.67 -12.89
CA LEU A 375 15.97 -24.13 -13.10
C LEU A 375 16.68 -24.98 -12.04
N LEU A 376 17.75 -24.46 -11.41
CA LEU A 376 18.46 -25.16 -10.33
C LEU A 376 17.82 -24.93 -8.95
N SER A 377 16.95 -23.93 -8.84
CA SER A 377 16.25 -23.56 -7.60
C SER A 377 14.81 -24.06 -7.51
N ALA A 378 14.27 -24.56 -8.63
CA ALA A 378 13.00 -25.29 -8.74
C ALA A 378 13.24 -26.78 -8.51
#